data_AF-A0A2D7X1Q6-F1
#
_entry.id   AF-A0A2D7X1Q6-F1
#
_cell.length_a   1.000
_cell.length_b   1.000
_cell.length_c   1.000
_cell.angle_alpha   90.00
_cell.angle_beta   90.00
_cell.angle_gamma   90.00
#
_symmetry.space_group_name_H-M   'P 1'
#
loop_
_entity.id
_entity.type
_entity.pdbx_description
1 polymer ?
#
loop_
_entity_poly.entity_id
_entity_poly.type
_entity_poly.pdbx_seq_one_letter_code
_entity_poly.pdbx_strand_id
1 'polypeptide(L)'
;MSKKLKNKFEPGQNTMHFFAANAFHWQAANDPRELSDFFDSFKMNNQTIPWSLYLVPRPLESEYEIDNYEPQVDGLVRVGTYQPETAG
;
A
#
# COMPACT_ATOMS: atom_id res chain seq x y z
N MET A 1 11.97 17.66 30.68
CA MET A 1 10.54 17.31 30.76
C MET A 1 10.13 16.63 29.46
N SER A 2 10.14 15.29 29.42
CA SER A 2 9.74 14.54 28.22
C SER A 2 8.22 14.42 28.19
N LYS A 3 7.60 14.97 27.14
CA LYS A 3 6.15 14.87 26.92
C LYS A 3 5.77 13.39 26.75
N LYS A 4 4.83 12.93 27.56
CA LYS A 4 4.23 11.59 27.47
C LYS A 4 3.48 11.46 26.13
N LEU A 5 3.93 10.58 25.24
CA LEU A 5 3.10 10.06 24.16
C LEU A 5 2.05 9.13 24.78
N LYS A 6 0.83 9.63 24.96
CA LYS A 6 -0.32 8.78 25.23
C LYS A 6 -0.85 8.26 23.89
N ASN A 7 -0.14 7.30 23.31
CA ASN A 7 -0.69 6.46 22.26
C ASN A 7 -1.75 5.57 22.91
N LYS A 8 -2.99 6.07 23.01
CA LYS A 8 -4.16 5.25 23.35
C LYS A 8 -4.57 4.49 22.08
N PHE A 9 -3.95 3.34 21.85
CA PHE A 9 -4.44 2.37 20.88
C PHE A 9 -5.22 1.31 21.63
N GLU A 10 -6.49 1.16 21.28
CA GLU A 10 -7.36 0.08 21.72
C GLU A 10 -8.00 -0.61 20.48
N PRO A 11 -8.41 -1.88 20.61
CA PRO A 11 -8.03 -2.92 19.65
C PRO A 11 -9.15 -3.30 18.67
N GLY A 12 -8.78 -3.72 17.44
CA GLY A 12 -9.70 -4.35 16.46
C GLY A 12 -9.89 -3.62 15.12
N GLN A 13 -9.17 -2.52 14.89
CA GLN A 13 -9.26 -1.71 13.68
C GLN A 13 -7.88 -1.73 13.01
N ASN A 14 -7.75 -2.25 11.79
CA ASN A 14 -6.49 -2.11 11.04
C ASN A 14 -6.22 -0.62 10.85
N THR A 15 -5.28 -0.10 11.65
CA THR A 15 -4.86 1.30 11.61
C THR A 15 -3.94 1.60 10.44
N MET A 16 -3.67 0.58 9.62
CA MET A 16 -2.81 0.66 8.45
C MET A 16 -3.36 -0.22 7.34
N HIS A 17 -3.09 0.16 6.11
CA HIS A 17 -3.35 -0.66 4.93
C HIS A 17 -2.16 -0.61 3.98
N PHE A 18 -2.09 -1.57 3.07
CA PHE A 18 -1.13 -1.58 1.99
C PHE A 18 -1.71 -0.83 0.79
N PHE A 19 -0.86 -0.07 0.11
CA PHE A 19 -1.20 0.60 -1.13
C PHE A 19 -0.14 0.25 -2.17
N ALA A 20 -0.57 -0.32 -3.29
CA ALA A 20 0.27 -0.66 -4.42
C ALA A 20 -0.12 0.19 -5.62
N ALA A 21 0.85 0.80 -6.31
CA ALA A 21 0.57 1.57 -7.50
C ALA A 21 1.67 1.51 -8.56
N ASN A 22 1.25 1.66 -9.81
CA ASN A 22 2.10 1.89 -10.96
C ASN A 22 1.50 3.00 -11.85
N ALA A 23 2.11 3.26 -13.00
CA ALA A 23 1.67 4.33 -13.90
C ALA A 23 0.26 4.16 -14.50
N PHE A 24 -0.32 2.96 -14.44
CA PHE A 24 -1.59 2.61 -15.08
C PHE A 24 -2.71 2.34 -14.08
N HIS A 25 -2.37 1.91 -12.86
CA HIS A 25 -3.36 1.46 -11.88
C HIS A 25 -2.81 1.51 -10.45
N TRP A 26 -3.73 1.53 -9.49
CA TRP A 26 -3.42 1.46 -8.06
C TRP A 26 -4.48 0.65 -7.33
N GLN A 27 -4.09 -0.02 -6.26
CA GLN A 27 -4.98 -0.80 -5.40
C GLN A 27 -4.53 -0.72 -3.95
N ALA A 28 -5.51 -0.67 -3.04
CA ALA A 28 -5.29 -0.69 -1.60
C ALA A 28 -5.89 -1.97 -1.00
N ALA A 29 -5.25 -2.52 0.03
CA ALA A 29 -5.66 -3.78 0.65
C ALA A 29 -5.29 -3.81 2.14
N ASN A 30 -6.10 -4.52 2.94
CA ASN A 30 -5.80 -4.74 4.36
C ASN A 30 -4.96 -6.00 4.59
N ASP A 31 -5.00 -6.95 3.66
CA ASP A 31 -4.22 -8.18 3.70
C ASP A 31 -3.20 -8.18 2.52
N PRO A 32 -1.90 -8.36 2.77
CA PRO A 32 -0.90 -8.42 1.71
C PRO A 32 -1.14 -9.58 0.71
N ARG A 33 -1.91 -10.61 1.09
CA ARG A 33 -2.31 -11.71 0.20
C ARG A 33 -3.24 -11.22 -0.92
N GLU A 34 -4.13 -10.26 -0.63
CA GLU A 34 -5.01 -9.65 -1.64
C GLU A 34 -4.19 -8.92 -2.70
N LEU A 35 -3.05 -8.32 -2.31
CA LEU A 35 -2.12 -7.72 -3.27
C LEU A 35 -1.35 -8.77 -4.07
N SER A 36 -1.05 -9.94 -3.51
CA SER A 36 -0.41 -11.03 -4.25
C SER A 36 -1.30 -11.54 -5.37
N ASP A 37 -2.56 -11.87 -5.05
CA ASP A 37 -3.55 -12.33 -6.04
C ASP A 37 -3.77 -11.27 -7.13
N PHE A 38 -3.79 -10.00 -6.72
CA PHE A 38 -3.85 -8.87 -7.62
C PHE A 38 -2.63 -8.80 -8.55
N PHE A 39 -1.40 -8.85 -8.03
CA PHE A 39 -0.20 -8.82 -8.86
C PHE A 39 -0.14 -10.00 -9.83
N ASP A 40 -0.60 -11.18 -9.43
CA ASP A 40 -0.68 -12.34 -10.32
C ASP A 40 -1.67 -12.12 -11.47
N SER A 41 -2.82 -11.46 -11.22
CA SER A 41 -3.75 -11.07 -12.28
C SER A 41 -3.11 -10.10 -13.30
N PHE A 42 -2.21 -9.22 -12.84
CA PHE A 42 -1.49 -8.27 -13.70
C PHE A 42 -0.38 -8.95 -14.53
N LYS A 43 0.28 -9.97 -13.97
CA LYS A 43 1.19 -10.83 -14.75
C LYS A 43 0.48 -11.51 -15.91
N MET A 44 -0.74 -12.04 -15.69
CA MET A 44 -1.52 -12.70 -16.76
C MET A 44 -1.88 -11.75 -17.91
N ASN A 45 -1.95 -10.45 -17.64
CA ASN A 45 -2.20 -9.41 -18.64
C ASN A 45 -0.90 -8.89 -19.31
N ASN A 46 0.23 -9.59 -19.16
CA ASN A 46 1.56 -9.24 -19.69
C ASN A 46 2.05 -7.84 -19.29
N GLN A 47 1.62 -7.31 -18.15
CA GLN A 47 2.13 -6.04 -17.64
C GLN A 47 3.39 -6.28 -16.81
N THR A 48 4.57 -5.95 -17.37
CA THR A 48 5.89 -6.09 -16.72
C THR A 48 6.29 -4.85 -15.91
N ILE A 49 5.33 -4.00 -15.59
CA ILE A 49 5.58 -2.67 -15.03
C ILE A 49 5.80 -2.81 -13.52
N PRO A 50 6.88 -2.21 -12.98
CA PRO A 50 7.13 -2.22 -11.54
C PRO A 50 6.02 -1.50 -10.76
N TRP A 51 5.67 -2.07 -9.62
CA TRP A 51 4.72 -1.51 -8.67
C TRP A 51 5.45 -0.97 -7.46
N SER A 52 5.15 0.26 -7.05
CA SER A 52 5.58 0.77 -5.75
C SER A 52 4.60 0.31 -4.68
N LEU A 53 5.14 -0.21 -3.57
CA LEU A 53 4.36 -0.67 -2.44
C LEU A 53 4.58 0.24 -1.24
N TYR A 54 3.49 0.65 -0.60
CA TYR A 54 3.47 1.53 0.55
C TYR A 54 2.62 0.93 1.68
N LEU A 55 2.98 1.27 2.91
CA LEU A 55 2.19 1.04 4.12
C LEU A 55 1.66 2.40 4.57
N VAL A 56 0.34 2.56 4.48
CA VAL A 56 -0.36 3.79 4.80
C VAL A 56 -0.86 3.70 6.24
N PRO A 57 -0.48 4.61 7.15
CA PRO A 57 -0.87 4.56 8.56
C PRO A 57 -2.30 5.10 8.79
N ARG A 58 -3.25 4.64 7.99
CA ARG A 58 -4.68 4.98 8.08
C ARG A 58 -5.54 3.74 7.80
N PRO A 59 -6.77 3.69 8.31
CA PRO A 59 -7.76 2.69 7.87
C PRO A 59 -7.95 2.70 6.35
N LEU A 60 -8.23 1.54 5.75
CA LEU A 60 -8.41 1.38 4.30
C LEU A 60 -9.45 2.33 3.68
N GLU A 61 -10.53 2.64 4.42
CA GLU A 61 -11.62 3.51 3.97
C GLU A 61 -11.30 5.01 4.11
N SER A 62 -10.09 5.35 4.57
CA SER A 62 -9.72 6.75 4.77
C SER A 62 -9.51 7.46 3.44
N GLU A 63 -10.02 8.67 3.32
CA GLU A 63 -9.72 9.54 2.19
C GLU A 63 -8.34 10.19 2.36
N TYR A 64 -7.58 10.25 1.28
CA TYR A 64 -6.30 10.94 1.18
C TYR A 64 -5.99 11.30 -0.28
N GLU A 65 -5.13 12.28 -0.47
CA GLU A 65 -4.67 12.66 -1.81
C GLU A 65 -3.68 11.64 -2.36
N ILE A 66 -3.69 11.46 -3.67
CA ILE A 66 -2.71 10.66 -4.40
C ILE A 66 -2.06 11.60 -5.41
N ASP A 67 -0.74 11.77 -5.31
CA ASP A 67 0.06 12.51 -6.28
C ASP A 67 1.16 11.61 -6.81
N ASN A 68 1.38 11.65 -8.13
CA ASN A 68 2.35 10.81 -8.83
C ASN A 68 2.31 9.32 -8.40
N TYR A 69 1.11 8.75 -8.26
CA TYR A 69 0.88 7.36 -7.87
C TYR A 69 1.37 7.02 -6.45
N GLU A 70 1.47 8.02 -5.57
CA GLU A 70 1.91 7.88 -4.18
C GLU A 70 0.88 8.54 -3.23
N PRO A 71 0.46 7.85 -2.14
CA PRO A 71 -0.43 8.44 -1.13
C PRO A 71 0.23 9.62 -0.41
N GLN A 72 -0.47 10.74 -0.27
CA GLN A 72 0.03 11.91 0.44
C GLN A 72 -0.43 11.84 1.90
N VAL A 73 0.26 11.01 2.70
CA VAL A 73 -0.11 10.72 4.09
C VAL A 73 1.09 10.87 5.02
N ASP A 74 0.92 11.64 6.09
CA ASP A 74 1.93 11.72 7.16
C ASP A 74 2.24 10.35 7.75
N GLY A 75 3.53 10.00 7.79
CA GLY A 75 3.99 8.71 8.27
C GLY A 75 3.86 7.56 7.26
N LEU A 76 3.57 7.85 5.98
CA LEU A 76 3.67 6.88 4.90
C LEU A 76 5.05 6.20 4.91
N VAL A 77 5.06 4.88 4.75
CA VAL A 77 6.29 4.11 4.61
C VAL A 77 6.29 3.42 3.25
N ARG A 78 7.29 3.72 2.41
CA ARG A 78 7.53 2.92 1.21
C ARG A 78 8.17 1.59 1.60
N VAL A 79 7.44 0.51 1.36
CA VAL A 79 7.87 -0.87 1.68
C VAL A 79 8.87 -1.37 0.66
N GLY A 80 8.69 -1.00 -0.61
CA GLY A 80 9.62 -1.38 -1.67
C GLY A 80 9.02 -1.23 -3.07
N THR A 81 9.61 -1.97 -4.01
CA THR A 81 9.13 -2.09 -5.38
C THR A 81 8.94 -3.56 -5.69
N TYR A 82 7.75 -3.92 -6.18
CA TYR A 82 7.45 -5.24 -6.70
C TYR A 82 7.64 -5.24 -8.21
N GLN A 83 8.54 -6.09 -8.70
CA GLN A 83 8.75 -6.27 -10.13
C GLN A 83 8.15 -7.62 -10.52
N PRO A 84 7.06 -7.66 -11.30
CA PRO A 84 6.54 -8.91 -11.80
C PRO A 84 7.58 -9.54 -12.74
N GLU A 85 8.05 -10.74 -12.40
CA GLU A 85 8.90 -11.52 -13.30
C GLU A 85 8.10 -11.94 -14.53
N THR A 86 8.70 -11.86 -15.71
CA THR A 86 8.13 -12.43 -16.93
C THR A 86 8.02 -13.93 -16.73
N ALA A 87 6.83 -14.51 -16.90
CA ALA A 87 6.73 -15.97 -17.04
C ALA A 87 7.53 -16.35 -18.30
N GLY A 88 8.70 -16.97 -18.08
CA GLY A 88 9.57 -17.48 -19.14
C GLY A 88 8.99 -18.69 -19.84
#